data_AF-A0ABD2B9Z8-F1
#
_entry.id   AF-A0ABD2B9Z8-F1
#
_cell.length_a   1.000
_cell.length_b   1.000
_cell.length_c   1.000
_cell.angle_alpha   90.00
_cell.angle_beta   90.00
_cell.angle_gamma   90.00
#
_symmetry.space_group_name_H-M   'P 1'
#
loop_
_entity.id
_entity.type
_entity.pdbx_description
1 polymer ?
#
loop_
_entity_poly.entity_id
_entity_poly.type
_entity_poly.pdbx_seq_one_letter_code
_entity_poly.pdbx_strand_id
1 'polypeptide(L)'
;METLLYVFQNKLPCKFRYIPNYIRKHIIIKQRKIEMMVKYCKKNCSNDVVFEVYNKAGKIIESANNSASIYSMIQKIPSLVPEVTRTILYGTINKKIQIKCPGNLNIETPIIWKIGIKILPFIKYHSNSTIFIDSRMRIVFKKLKFTDSNIYSCWQNNQLAGTVKLIVTGETELKLNYQYMMFGTIAIVSVFIVVIWRVLKGKTRFTKH
;
A
#
# COMPACT_ATOMS: atom_id res chain seq x y z
N MET A 1 -13.94 3.06 21.73
CA MET A 1 -13.99 2.32 20.45
C MET A 1 -13.21 3.02 19.32
N GLU A 2 -12.98 4.33 19.38
CA GLU A 2 -12.26 5.10 18.36
C GLU A 2 -10.79 4.67 18.17
N THR A 3 -10.10 4.28 19.24
CA THR A 3 -8.68 3.89 19.23
C THR A 3 -8.41 2.56 18.53
N LEU A 4 -9.35 1.61 18.55
CA LEU A 4 -9.17 0.28 17.96
C LEU A 4 -9.16 0.32 16.42
N LEU A 5 -9.85 1.30 15.83
CA LEU A 5 -9.96 1.48 14.37
C LEU A 5 -8.75 2.20 13.75
N TYR A 6 -7.92 2.84 14.57
CA TYR A 6 -6.62 3.39 14.16
C TYR A 6 -5.59 2.29 13.90
N VAL A 7 -5.68 1.16 14.62
CA VAL A 7 -4.75 0.02 14.48
C VAL A 7 -4.88 -0.65 13.10
N PHE A 8 -6.03 -0.51 12.43
CA PHE A 8 -6.33 -1.13 11.13
C PHE A 8 -6.36 -0.14 9.95
N GLN A 9 -5.51 0.88 9.95
CA GLN A 9 -5.33 1.77 8.79
C GLN A 9 -5.07 0.94 7.52
N ASN A 10 -5.97 1.07 6.54
CA ASN A 10 -5.92 0.39 5.24
C ASN A 10 -5.93 -1.17 5.28
N LYS A 11 -6.36 -1.81 6.37
CA LYS A 11 -6.42 -3.28 6.48
C LYS A 11 -7.83 -3.88 6.38
N LEU A 12 -8.86 -3.10 6.69
CA LEU A 12 -10.24 -3.57 6.62
C LEU A 12 -10.93 -3.05 5.34
N PRO A 13 -11.34 -3.93 4.42
CA PRO A 13 -12.14 -3.53 3.27
C PRO A 13 -13.52 -3.07 3.76
N CYS A 14 -13.71 -1.74 3.84
CA CYS A 14 -14.80 -1.07 4.53
C CYS A 14 -16.22 -1.34 3.95
N LYS A 15 -16.31 -2.11 2.85
CA LYS A 15 -17.56 -2.51 2.20
C LYS A 15 -17.94 -3.98 2.43
N PHE A 16 -17.20 -4.74 3.22
CA PHE A 16 -17.59 -6.13 3.50
C PHE A 16 -18.89 -6.21 4.29
N ARG A 17 -19.78 -7.10 3.86
CA ARG A 17 -21.11 -7.33 4.46
C ARG A 17 -21.01 -7.71 5.95
N TYR A 18 -19.89 -8.34 6.34
CA TYR A 18 -19.62 -8.79 7.71
C TYR A 18 -19.17 -7.68 8.69
N ILE A 19 -18.92 -6.44 8.22
CA ILE A 19 -18.64 -5.32 9.13
C ILE A 19 -19.98 -4.80 9.69
N PRO A 20 -20.13 -4.66 11.02
CA PRO A 20 -21.34 -4.12 11.63
C PRO A 20 -21.71 -2.73 11.09
N ASN A 21 -23.01 -2.46 10.96
CA ASN A 21 -23.53 -1.22 10.37
C ASN A 21 -23.06 0.05 11.10
N TYR A 22 -22.86 -0.01 12.42
CA TYR A 22 -22.37 1.14 13.21
C TYR A 22 -20.95 1.55 12.82
N ILE A 23 -20.07 0.59 12.51
CA ILE A 23 -18.70 0.83 12.03
C ILE A 23 -18.73 1.37 10.60
N ARG A 24 -19.56 0.78 9.73
CA ARG A 24 -19.67 1.17 8.31
C ARG A 24 -20.17 2.61 8.12
N LYS A 25 -21.06 3.08 8.99
CA LYS A 25 -21.63 4.43 8.94
C LYS A 25 -20.69 5.51 9.51
N HIS A 26 -19.60 5.12 10.18
CA HIS A 26 -18.65 6.08 10.74
C HIS A 26 -17.98 6.91 9.65
N ILE A 27 -17.95 8.24 9.80
CA ILE A 27 -17.42 9.19 8.80
C ILE A 27 -15.99 8.84 8.38
N ILE A 28 -15.13 8.57 9.37
CA ILE A 28 -13.73 8.17 9.19
C ILE A 28 -13.59 6.90 8.34
N ILE A 29 -14.57 6.00 8.36
CA ILE A 29 -14.54 4.73 7.61
C ILE A 29 -15.17 4.89 6.23
N LYS A 30 -16.27 5.65 6.13
CA LYS A 30 -16.96 5.96 4.87
C LYS A 30 -16.06 6.70 3.88
N GLN A 31 -15.17 7.55 4.37
CA GLN A 31 -14.23 8.32 3.55
C GLN A 31 -12.96 7.54 3.14
N ARG A 32 -12.75 6.31 3.64
CA ARG A 32 -11.53 5.54 3.32
C ARG A 32 -11.53 5.08 1.86
N LYS A 33 -10.44 5.40 1.15
CA LYS A 33 -10.15 4.85 -0.17
C LYS A 33 -9.65 3.41 -0.01
N ILE A 34 -10.45 2.44 -0.43
CA ILE A 34 -10.11 1.02 -0.37
C ILE A 34 -9.64 0.53 -1.74
N GLU A 35 -8.64 -0.35 -1.75
CA GLU A 35 -8.43 -1.23 -2.90
C GLU A 35 -9.63 -2.19 -2.94
N MET A 36 -10.50 -2.06 -3.94
CA MET A 36 -11.42 -3.16 -4.22
C MET A 36 -10.58 -4.32 -4.72
N MET A 37 -10.82 -5.53 -4.21
CA MET A 37 -10.26 -6.74 -4.80
C MET A 37 -10.81 -6.87 -6.24
N VAL A 38 -10.10 -6.28 -7.20
CA VAL A 38 -10.46 -6.34 -8.63
C VAL A 38 -10.43 -7.79 -9.12
N LYS A 39 -9.76 -8.70 -8.40
CA LYS A 39 -9.70 -10.14 -8.71
C LYS A 39 -11.08 -10.81 -8.84
N TYR A 40 -12.11 -10.27 -8.19
CA TYR A 40 -13.49 -10.79 -8.28
C TYR A 40 -14.49 -9.85 -8.94
N CYS A 41 -14.02 -8.77 -9.56
CA CYS A 41 -14.91 -7.99 -10.41
C CYS A 41 -15.16 -8.82 -11.66
N LYS A 42 -16.28 -9.57 -11.68
CA LYS A 42 -16.78 -10.21 -12.89
C LYS A 42 -17.07 -9.09 -13.87
N LYS A 43 -16.12 -8.79 -14.75
CA LYS A 43 -16.38 -7.94 -15.91
C LYS A 43 -17.51 -8.64 -16.66
N ASN A 44 -18.58 -7.92 -16.98
CA ASN A 44 -19.61 -8.50 -17.83
C ASN A 44 -18.92 -9.00 -19.10
N CYS A 45 -18.99 -10.32 -19.33
CA CYS A 45 -18.61 -10.88 -20.60
C CYS A 45 -19.49 -10.21 -21.66
N SER A 46 -18.96 -9.99 -22.87
CA SER A 46 -19.80 -9.52 -23.97
C SER A 46 -20.92 -10.55 -24.16
N ASN A 47 -22.17 -10.11 -24.05
CA ASN A 47 -23.32 -11.01 -23.99
C ASN A 47 -23.66 -11.63 -25.34
N ASP A 48 -23.01 -11.20 -26.43
CA ASP A 48 -23.24 -11.69 -27.79
C ASP A 48 -21.91 -11.85 -28.52
N VAL A 49 -21.21 -12.96 -28.27
CA VAL A 49 -20.00 -13.32 -29.05
C VAL A 49 -20.30 -14.61 -29.79
N VAL A 50 -20.99 -14.49 -30.92
CA VAL A 50 -21.07 -15.59 -31.89
C VAL A 50 -19.70 -15.70 -32.56
N PHE A 51 -19.06 -16.86 -32.41
CA PHE A 51 -17.80 -17.16 -33.07
C PHE A 51 -18.10 -17.85 -34.40
N GLU A 52 -17.74 -17.23 -35.51
CA GLU A 52 -17.94 -17.77 -36.85
C GLU A 52 -16.61 -18.16 -37.49
N VAL A 53 -16.62 -19.30 -38.16
CA VAL A 53 -15.49 -19.84 -38.89
C VAL A 53 -15.81 -19.79 -40.37
N TYR A 54 -14.94 -19.17 -41.15
CA TYR A 54 -15.12 -19.02 -42.58
C TYR A 54 -14.19 -19.95 -43.36
N ASN A 55 -14.66 -20.48 -44.49
CA ASN A 55 -13.81 -21.16 -45.44
C ASN A 55 -12.98 -20.17 -46.27
N LYS A 56 -12.08 -20.68 -47.14
CA LYS A 56 -11.24 -19.85 -48.02
C LYS A 56 -12.04 -18.95 -48.99
N ALA A 57 -13.31 -19.26 -49.23
CA ALA A 57 -14.22 -18.48 -50.07
C ALA A 57 -15.09 -17.50 -49.27
N GLY A 58 -14.87 -17.36 -47.95
CA GLY A 58 -15.62 -16.45 -47.08
C GLY A 58 -17.00 -16.95 -46.65
N LYS A 59 -17.33 -18.23 -46.86
CA LYS A 59 -18.60 -18.84 -46.40
C LYS A 59 -18.43 -19.42 -44.99
N ILE A 60 -19.43 -19.18 -44.13
CA ILE A 60 -19.49 -19.73 -42.77
C ILE A 60 -19.59 -21.26 -42.86
N ILE A 61 -18.65 -21.95 -42.20
CA ILE A 61 -18.60 -23.41 -42.06
C ILE A 61 -18.98 -23.86 -40.66
N GLU A 62 -18.79 -23.01 -39.66
CA GLU A 62 -19.11 -23.30 -38.27
C GLU A 62 -19.47 -22.01 -37.54
N SER A 63 -20.44 -22.08 -36.63
CA SER A 63 -20.85 -20.97 -35.77
C SER A 63 -21.07 -21.50 -34.36
N ALA A 64 -20.46 -20.85 -33.36
CA ALA A 64 -20.57 -21.23 -31.96
C ALA A 64 -21.05 -20.04 -31.12
N ASN A 65 -22.11 -20.27 -30.34
CA ASN A 65 -22.65 -19.25 -29.45
C ASN A 65 -21.99 -19.34 -28.07
N ASN A 66 -20.94 -18.54 -27.87
CA ASN A 66 -20.21 -18.51 -26.61
C ASN A 66 -21.08 -18.07 -25.44
N SER A 67 -22.13 -17.28 -25.69
CA SER A 67 -23.08 -16.82 -24.67
C SER A 67 -24.00 -17.94 -24.18
N ALA A 68 -24.27 -18.93 -25.03
CA ALA A 68 -24.96 -20.16 -24.68
C ALA A 68 -24.01 -21.22 -24.08
N SER A 69 -22.77 -20.87 -23.76
CA SER A 69 -21.71 -21.79 -23.32
C SER A 69 -21.36 -22.87 -24.35
N ILE A 70 -21.57 -22.58 -25.64
CA ILE A 70 -21.21 -23.46 -26.76
C ILE A 70 -19.94 -22.89 -27.40
N TYR A 71 -18.88 -23.70 -27.41
CA TYR A 71 -17.56 -23.31 -27.91
C TYR A 71 -17.15 -24.20 -29.08
N SER A 72 -16.53 -23.60 -30.09
CA SER A 72 -15.94 -24.36 -31.21
C SER A 72 -14.61 -25.00 -30.80
N MET A 73 -14.30 -26.20 -31.30
CA MET A 73 -13.02 -26.87 -31.00
C MET A 73 -11.79 -26.16 -31.60
N ILE A 74 -12.00 -25.36 -32.65
CA ILE A 74 -10.94 -24.58 -33.31
C ILE A 74 -10.82 -23.16 -32.75
N GLN A 75 -11.72 -22.77 -31.85
CA GLN A 75 -11.64 -21.50 -31.16
C GLN A 75 -10.44 -21.49 -30.21
N LYS A 76 -9.61 -20.44 -30.30
CA LYS A 76 -8.51 -20.25 -29.37
C LYS A 76 -9.06 -19.93 -27.98
N ILE A 77 -8.37 -20.43 -26.95
CA ILE A 77 -8.65 -20.06 -25.56
C ILE A 77 -8.54 -18.53 -25.45
N PRO A 78 -9.55 -17.85 -24.86
CA PRO A 78 -9.50 -16.41 -24.66
C PRO A 78 -8.24 -16.02 -23.91
N SER A 79 -7.55 -14.97 -24.37
CA SER A 79 -6.39 -14.44 -23.66
C SER A 79 -6.80 -14.00 -22.26
N LEU A 80 -6.09 -14.47 -21.23
CA LEU A 80 -6.30 -13.99 -19.87
C LEU A 80 -6.13 -12.47 -19.82
N VAL A 81 -6.98 -11.81 -19.02
CA VAL A 81 -6.83 -10.38 -18.74
C VAL A 81 -5.45 -10.17 -18.08
N PRO A 82 -4.66 -9.16 -18.53
CA PRO A 82 -3.34 -8.92 -17.96
C PRO A 82 -3.42 -8.74 -16.45
N GLU A 83 -2.54 -9.43 -15.73
CA GLU A 83 -2.53 -9.43 -14.28
C GLU A 83 -2.01 -8.08 -13.75
N VAL A 84 -2.84 -7.40 -12.95
CA VAL A 84 -2.45 -6.12 -12.33
C VAL A 84 -1.43 -6.38 -11.23
N THR A 85 -0.21 -5.88 -11.41
CA THR A 85 0.88 -6.02 -10.43
C THR A 85 0.67 -5.07 -9.24
N ARG A 86 0.83 -5.59 -8.01
CA ARG A 86 0.63 -4.83 -6.77
C ARG A 86 1.90 -4.82 -5.93
N THR A 87 2.26 -3.67 -5.37
CA THR A 87 3.44 -3.53 -4.50
C THR A 87 3.13 -2.66 -3.29
N ILE A 88 3.74 -2.96 -2.15
CA ILE A 88 3.65 -2.14 -0.93
C ILE A 88 5.00 -1.44 -0.75
N LEU A 89 4.97 -0.13 -0.53
CA LEU A 89 6.14 0.70 -0.29
C LEU A 89 6.04 1.33 1.10
N TYR A 90 7.08 1.18 1.91
CA TYR A 90 7.19 1.83 3.21
C TYR A 90 8.06 3.08 3.07
N GLY A 91 7.60 4.18 3.63
CA GLY A 91 8.35 5.42 3.66
C GLY A 91 8.33 6.03 5.05
N THR A 92 9.40 6.70 5.42
CA THR A 92 9.51 7.36 6.72
C THR A 92 9.21 8.85 6.59
N ILE A 93 8.58 9.40 7.63
CA ILE A 93 8.19 10.81 7.65
C ILE A 93 9.39 11.74 7.39
N ASN A 94 9.15 12.84 6.67
CA ASN A 94 10.16 13.84 6.30
C ASN A 94 11.31 13.34 5.42
N LYS A 95 11.36 12.07 5.03
CA LYS A 95 12.33 11.56 4.06
C LYS A 95 11.80 11.72 2.63
N LYS A 96 12.74 11.68 1.69
CA LYS A 96 12.46 11.65 0.25
C LYS A 96 12.16 10.21 -0.17
N ILE A 97 11.11 9.99 -0.95
CA ILE A 97 10.82 8.69 -1.55
C ILE A 97 10.39 8.84 -3.00
N GLN A 98 10.61 7.79 -3.79
CA GLN A 98 10.18 7.70 -5.18
C GLN A 98 9.30 6.45 -5.37
N ILE A 99 8.18 6.63 -6.05
CA ILE A 99 7.27 5.55 -6.42
C ILE A 99 7.42 5.26 -7.90
N LYS A 100 7.76 4.01 -8.23
CA LYS A 100 7.81 3.49 -9.61
C LYS A 100 6.57 2.64 -9.87
N CYS A 101 6.04 2.69 -11.10
CA CYS A 101 4.96 1.80 -11.49
C CYS A 101 5.49 0.35 -11.54
N PRO A 102 4.83 -0.61 -10.87
CA PRO A 102 5.34 -1.98 -10.77
C PRO A 102 5.01 -2.84 -11.99
N GLY A 103 3.96 -2.49 -12.74
CA GLY A 103 3.60 -3.15 -13.99
C GLY A 103 3.97 -2.31 -15.21
N ASN A 104 4.13 -2.96 -16.35
CA ASN A 104 4.34 -2.32 -17.63
C ASN A 104 3.48 -3.04 -18.68
N LEU A 105 2.48 -2.34 -19.21
CA LEU A 105 1.62 -2.85 -20.28
C LEU A 105 2.17 -2.51 -21.67
N ASN A 106 2.93 -1.42 -21.80
CA ASN A 106 3.63 -1.04 -23.04
C ASN A 106 4.68 0.07 -22.78
N ILE A 107 5.90 -0.09 -23.31
CA ILE A 107 7.04 0.83 -23.13
C ILE A 107 6.78 2.22 -23.73
N GLU A 108 6.00 2.30 -24.80
CA GLU A 108 5.79 3.54 -25.57
C GLU A 108 4.62 4.40 -25.04
N THR A 109 3.87 3.91 -24.06
CA THR A 109 2.70 4.63 -23.54
C THR A 109 3.00 5.40 -22.26
N PRO A 110 2.63 6.69 -22.17
CA PRO A 110 2.87 7.49 -20.98
C PRO A 110 2.05 6.98 -19.78
N ILE A 111 2.67 6.99 -18.60
CA ILE A 111 2.07 6.51 -17.36
C ILE A 111 1.24 7.63 -16.72
N ILE A 112 -0.06 7.39 -16.52
CA ILE A 112 -0.94 8.32 -15.80
C ILE A 112 -1.09 7.84 -14.36
N TRP A 113 -0.74 8.69 -13.40
CA TRP A 113 -0.90 8.41 -11.97
C TRP A 113 -2.24 8.89 -11.43
N LYS A 114 -2.92 8.06 -10.64
CA LYS A 114 -4.19 8.40 -9.97
C LYS A 114 -4.19 8.00 -8.51
N ILE A 115 -4.83 8.82 -7.66
CA ILE A 115 -5.11 8.52 -6.25
C ILE A 115 -6.62 8.35 -6.07
N GLY A 116 -7.10 7.11 -6.19
CA GLY A 116 -8.52 6.83 -6.39
C GLY A 116 -8.97 7.32 -7.77
N ILE A 117 -9.87 8.30 -7.82
CA ILE A 117 -10.43 8.84 -9.09
C ILE A 117 -9.64 10.07 -9.58
N LYS A 118 -8.92 10.76 -8.68
CA LYS A 118 -8.21 12.00 -8.99
C LYS A 118 -6.91 11.71 -9.75
N ILE A 119 -6.75 12.32 -10.92
CA ILE A 119 -5.51 12.31 -11.69
C ILE A 119 -4.49 13.23 -11.02
N LEU A 120 -3.27 12.74 -10.84
CA LEU A 120 -2.16 13.55 -10.38
C LEU A 120 -1.64 14.36 -11.57
N PRO A 121 -1.66 15.71 -11.49
CA PRO A 121 -1.14 16.53 -12.58
C PRO A 121 0.37 16.29 -12.74
N PHE A 122 0.81 16.32 -13.99
CA PHE A 122 2.23 16.34 -14.32
C PHE A 122 2.79 17.72 -13.96
N ILE A 123 3.14 17.90 -12.68
CA ILE A 123 3.74 19.15 -12.22
C ILE A 123 5.20 19.13 -12.66
N LYS A 124 5.46 19.74 -13.81
CA LYS A 124 6.80 20.05 -14.29
C LYS A 124 7.39 21.08 -13.33
N TYR A 125 8.30 20.63 -12.47
CA TYR A 125 9.28 21.48 -11.77
C TYR A 125 8.75 22.76 -11.09
N HIS A 126 7.52 22.77 -10.57
CA HIS A 126 7.11 23.90 -9.73
C HIS A 126 7.74 23.72 -8.34
N SER A 127 8.73 24.57 -8.07
CA SER A 127 9.69 24.54 -6.95
C SER A 127 9.05 24.34 -5.57
N ASN A 128 7.79 24.76 -5.38
CA ASN A 128 7.06 24.65 -4.10
C ASN A 128 6.15 23.42 -3.96
N SER A 129 6.02 22.57 -4.98
CA SER A 129 5.24 21.33 -4.86
C SER A 129 6.01 20.26 -4.06
N THR A 130 5.36 19.68 -3.05
CA THR A 130 5.91 18.64 -2.17
C THR A 130 5.94 17.26 -2.83
N ILE A 131 5.12 17.10 -3.87
CA ILE A 131 4.92 15.92 -4.71
C ILE A 131 4.97 16.37 -6.17
N PHE A 132 5.79 15.70 -6.98
CA PHE A 132 5.88 15.93 -8.43
C PHE A 132 6.13 14.63 -9.18
N ILE A 133 5.93 14.65 -10.51
CA ILE A 133 6.23 13.52 -11.39
C ILE A 133 7.52 13.86 -12.14
N ASP A 134 8.53 12.99 -12.04
CA ASP A 134 9.82 13.15 -12.73
C ASP A 134 9.70 12.76 -14.22
N SER A 135 10.69 13.16 -15.02
CA SER A 135 10.93 12.77 -16.43
C SER A 135 10.78 11.27 -16.70
N ARG A 136 11.12 10.42 -15.72
CA ARG A 136 10.96 8.96 -15.78
C ARG A 136 9.56 8.47 -15.39
N MET A 137 8.56 9.36 -15.35
CA MET A 137 7.17 9.09 -14.99
C MET A 137 7.00 8.46 -13.59
N ARG A 138 7.88 8.82 -12.64
CA ARG A 138 7.85 8.37 -11.24
C ARG A 138 7.29 9.47 -10.36
N ILE A 139 6.51 9.11 -9.34
CA ILE A 139 6.11 10.08 -8.31
C ILE A 139 7.29 10.27 -7.36
N VAL A 140 7.67 11.51 -7.10
CA VAL A 140 8.73 11.87 -6.16
C VAL A 140 8.16 12.75 -5.06
N PHE A 141 8.37 12.35 -3.81
CA PHE A 141 8.06 13.14 -2.63
C PHE A 141 9.35 13.76 -2.11
N LYS A 142 9.37 15.10 -1.94
CA LYS A 142 10.52 15.79 -1.32
C LYS A 142 10.60 15.51 0.18
N LYS A 143 9.45 15.54 0.85
CA LYS A 143 9.27 15.23 2.28
C LYS A 143 7.94 14.51 2.45
N LEU A 144 7.99 13.28 2.96
CA LEU A 144 6.81 12.47 3.22
C LEU A 144 6.02 13.01 4.41
N LYS A 145 4.69 13.08 4.29
CA LYS A 145 3.76 13.35 5.39
C LYS A 145 2.90 12.12 5.67
N PHE A 146 2.39 11.97 6.89
CA PHE A 146 1.47 10.88 7.22
C PHE A 146 0.25 10.83 6.29
N THR A 147 -0.25 12.00 5.89
CA THR A 147 -1.39 12.17 4.97
C THR A 147 -1.13 11.64 3.56
N ASP A 148 0.13 11.42 3.19
CA ASP A 148 0.51 10.89 1.88
C ASP A 148 0.32 9.37 1.81
N SER A 149 0.04 8.70 2.94
CA SER A 149 -0.28 7.27 2.96
C SER A 149 -1.53 6.98 2.12
N ASN A 150 -1.35 6.42 0.93
CA ASN A 150 -2.43 6.15 -0.01
C ASN A 150 -2.11 5.02 -0.98
N ILE A 151 -3.10 4.66 -1.78
CA ILE A 151 -2.93 3.73 -2.90
C ILE A 151 -2.80 4.55 -4.19
N TYR A 152 -1.62 4.43 -4.80
CA TYR A 152 -1.27 5.08 -6.06
C TYR A 152 -1.44 4.07 -7.19
N SER A 153 -2.25 4.41 -8.18
CA SER A 153 -2.49 3.56 -9.34
C SER A 153 -1.82 4.16 -10.56
N CYS A 154 -1.11 3.33 -11.33
CA CYS A 154 -0.52 3.71 -12.60
C CYS A 154 -1.32 3.10 -13.76
N TRP A 155 -1.63 3.93 -14.74
CA TRP A 155 -2.48 3.61 -15.88
C TRP A 155 -1.73 3.84 -17.19
N GLN A 156 -1.88 2.91 -18.13
CA GLN A 156 -1.31 2.97 -19.48
C GLN A 156 -2.39 2.58 -20.48
N ASN A 157 -2.56 3.35 -21.56
CA ASN A 157 -3.62 3.15 -22.56
C ASN A 157 -5.02 2.91 -21.95
N ASN A 158 -5.36 3.69 -20.93
CA ASN A 158 -6.60 3.57 -20.16
C ASN A 158 -6.81 2.22 -19.42
N GLN A 159 -5.78 1.38 -19.35
CA GLN A 159 -5.76 0.14 -18.59
C GLN A 159 -4.91 0.29 -17.33
N LEU A 160 -5.29 -0.43 -16.27
CA LEU A 160 -4.56 -0.41 -15.00
C LEU A 160 -3.30 -1.27 -15.12
N ALA A 161 -2.13 -0.63 -15.11
CA ALA A 161 -0.84 -1.32 -15.18
C ALA A 161 -0.39 -1.86 -13.81
N GLY A 162 -0.66 -1.11 -12.74
CA GLY A 162 -0.30 -1.55 -11.39
C GLY A 162 -0.79 -0.62 -10.28
N THR A 163 -0.69 -1.11 -9.05
CA THR A 163 -1.00 -0.35 -7.84
C THR A 163 0.16 -0.40 -6.85
N VAL A 164 0.44 0.74 -6.22
CA VAL A 164 1.43 0.86 -5.15
C VAL A 164 0.76 1.42 -3.90
N LYS A 165 0.82 0.66 -2.81
CA LYS A 165 0.33 1.09 -1.49
C LYS A 165 1.49 1.73 -0.72
N LEU A 166 1.47 3.04 -0.57
CA LEU A 166 2.42 3.78 0.27
C LEU A 166 1.94 3.78 1.72
N ILE A 167 2.81 3.33 2.63
CA ILE A 167 2.59 3.38 4.07
C ILE A 167 3.66 4.27 4.68
N VAL A 168 3.24 5.39 5.28
CA VAL A 168 4.15 6.32 5.94
C VAL A 168 4.25 6.00 7.43
N THR A 169 5.46 5.69 7.90
CA THR A 169 5.76 5.43 9.31
C THR A 169 6.51 6.60 9.94
N GLY A 170 6.29 6.81 11.24
CA GLY A 170 7.13 7.68 12.03
C GLY A 170 8.31 6.89 12.57
N GLU A 171 9.53 7.33 12.28
CA GLU A 171 10.69 6.85 13.04
C GLU A 171 10.62 7.50 14.42
N THR A 172 10.40 6.70 15.45
CA THR A 172 10.82 7.07 16.80
C THR A 172 12.29 6.72 16.90
N GLU A 173 13.15 7.53 16.27
CA GLU A 173 14.57 7.52 16.65
C GLU A 173 14.61 8.01 18.10
N LEU A 174 14.60 7.08 19.06
CA LEU A 174 14.96 7.36 20.44
C LEU A 174 16.43 7.76 20.43
N LYS A 175 16.68 9.04 20.15
CA LYS A 175 17.98 9.68 20.36
C LYS A 175 18.18 9.85 21.86
N LEU A 176 18.30 8.74 22.57
CA LEU A 176 18.73 8.73 23.95
C LEU A 176 20.18 9.16 23.95
N ASN A 177 20.42 10.39 24.44
CA ASN A 177 21.77 10.92 24.54
C ASN A 177 22.58 10.01 25.47
N TYR A 178 23.69 9.47 24.96
CA TYR A 178 24.57 8.54 25.66
C TYR A 178 25.01 9.07 27.02
N GLN A 179 25.19 10.39 27.15
CA GLN A 179 25.53 11.04 28.41
C GLN A 179 24.45 10.83 29.50
N TYR A 180 23.17 11.00 29.17
CA TYR A 180 22.09 10.79 30.14
C TYR A 180 21.95 9.31 30.53
N MET A 181 22.20 8.40 29.59
CA MET A 181 22.21 6.96 29.88
C MET A 181 23.37 6.59 30.82
N MET A 182 24.56 7.16 30.62
CA MET A 182 25.72 6.97 31.49
C MET A 182 25.47 7.51 32.91
N PHE A 183 24.96 8.73 33.05
CA PHE A 183 24.60 9.30 34.35
C PHE A 183 23.57 8.45 35.09
N GLY A 184 22.55 7.96 34.38
CA GLY A 184 21.55 7.04 34.93
C GLY A 184 22.18 5.75 35.47
N THR A 185 23.08 5.13 34.71
CA THR A 185 23.77 3.91 35.16
C THR A 185 24.68 4.14 36.36
N ILE A 186 25.42 5.25 36.40
CA ILE A 186 26.31 5.60 37.52
C ILE A 186 25.52 5.82 38.81
N ALA A 187 24.37 6.51 38.72
CA ALA A 187 23.49 6.74 39.86
C ALA A 187 22.92 5.44 40.43
N ILE A 188 22.56 4.48 39.57
CA ILE A 188 22.05 3.18 40.01
C ILE A 188 23.17 2.39 40.71
N VAL A 189 24.37 2.32 40.11
CA VAL A 189 25.51 1.58 40.68
C VAL A 189 25.94 2.19 42.02
N SER A 190 25.95 3.51 42.16
CA SER A 190 26.34 4.17 43.41
C SER A 190 25.39 3.85 44.56
N VAL A 191 24.08 3.78 44.30
CA VAL A 191 23.08 3.35 45.29
C VAL A 191 23.35 1.92 45.75
N PHE A 192 23.61 0.99 44.82
CA PHE A 192 23.96 -0.38 45.18
C PHE A 192 25.23 -0.47 46.02
N ILE A 193 26.28 0.29 45.68
CA ILE A 193 27.52 0.35 46.46
C ILE A 193 27.24 0.86 47.89
N VAL A 194 26.46 1.93 48.04
CA VAL A 194 26.11 2.48 49.37
C VAL A 194 25.34 1.48 50.21
N VAL A 195 24.37 0.78 49.62
CA VAL A 195 23.59 -0.27 50.32
C VAL A 195 24.49 -1.42 50.76
N ILE A 196 25.34 -1.93 49.87
CA ILE A 196 26.29 -3.00 50.20
C ILE A 196 27.25 -2.56 51.30
N TRP A 197 27.75 -1.32 51.23
CA TRP A 197 28.68 -0.78 52.23
C TRP A 197 28.01 -0.63 53.60
N ARG A 198 26.75 -0.20 53.64
CA ARG A 198 25.95 -0.16 54.89
C ARG A 198 25.72 -1.55 55.47
N VAL A 199 25.43 -2.55 54.65
CA VAL A 199 25.25 -3.95 55.11
C VAL A 199 26.55 -4.52 55.68
N LEU A 200 27.69 -4.28 55.03
CA LEU A 200 29.01 -4.72 55.50
C LEU A 200 29.40 -4.06 56.82
N LYS A 201 29.21 -2.73 56.96
CA LYS A 201 29.43 -2.03 58.23
C LYS A 201 28.50 -2.52 59.34
N GLY A 202 27.25 -2.82 59.01
CA GLY A 202 26.27 -3.39 59.93
C GLY A 202 26.74 -4.73 60.51
N LYS A 203 27.31 -5.61 59.68
CA LYS A 203 27.88 -6.90 60.13
C LYS A 203 29.11 -6.74 61.03
N THR A 204 30.01 -5.80 60.73
CA THR A 204 31.21 -5.57 61.56
C THR A 204 30.93 -5.06 62.98
N ARG A 205 29.72 -4.54 63.25
CA ARG A 205 29.30 -4.13 64.60
C ARG A 205 28.83 -5.30 65.48
N PHE A 206 28.41 -6.42 64.90
CA PHE A 206 27.93 -7.59 65.64
C PHE A 206 28.99 -8.67 65.88
N THR A 207 30.16 -8.59 65.23
CA THR A 207 31.29 -9.53 65.40
C THR A 207 32.40 -9.01 66.31
N LYS A 208 32.12 -8.01 67.15
CA LYS A 208 32.96 -7.67 68.31
C LYS A 208 32.24 -8.15 69.57
N HIS A 209 32.41 -9.42 69.90
CA HIS A 209 32.16 -10.00 71.22
C HIS A 209 33.36 -10.84 71.61
#